data_AF-A0AAE1LUY1-F1
#
_entry.id   AF-A0AAE1LUY1-F1
#
_cell.length_a   1.000
_cell.length_b   1.000
_cell.length_c   1.000
_cell.angle_alpha   90.00
_cell.angle_beta   90.00
_cell.angle_gamma   90.00
#
_symmetry.space_group_name_H-M   'P 1'
#
loop_
_entity.id
_entity.type
_entity.pdbx_description
1 polymer ?
#
loop_
_entity_poly.entity_id
_entity_poly.type
_entity_poly.pdbx_seq_one_letter_code
_entity_poly.pdbx_strand_id
1 'polypeptide(L)'
;MFNGMTLSSACMAAFRRNFLKPNTIGIVPPGGYHGRGKQSHIALKWLDYESHRLGKVISTIYTDREISGMGRRVDGYIELPLPDGSLERRIYQFHGCYWHHCPTHFPANEDSGENRYEKTQQLTSLFRRSGYTVIEKWECEFKRDLASDPDTKAYFEAHPTTRTPPLELRDALAGGRTSALKWYYKADLAKGEKIKMVDVVSEYPNANLRGEYPYGHPTIYLEGDPHMPPLDTWNGVVKCTVLPPRDLYLPVLPYKAKGKLMFPLCRTCVEEENIEMCHHNDTQQRQLTDSWCAPELLLALREKG
;
A
#
# COMPACT_ATOMS: atom_id res chain seq x y z
N MET A 1 31.90 11.99 17.28
CA MET A 1 31.14 13.23 17.60
C MET A 1 29.88 13.19 16.74
N PHE A 2 28.68 13.17 17.32
CA PHE A 2 27.45 13.16 16.52
C PHE A 2 27.32 14.53 15.85
N ASN A 3 27.39 14.60 14.52
CA ASN A 3 27.11 15.83 13.77
C ASN A 3 25.60 16.10 13.78
N GLY A 4 25.12 16.67 14.88
CA GLY A 4 23.78 17.23 14.94
C GLY A 4 23.80 18.68 14.46
N MET A 5 23.45 18.93 13.20
CA MET A 5 23.41 20.31 12.66
C MET A 5 22.24 21.14 13.22
N THR A 6 21.21 20.49 13.77
CA THR A 6 20.03 21.14 14.37
C THR A 6 19.86 20.73 15.83
N LEU A 7 19.24 21.59 16.65
CA LEU A 7 18.89 21.26 18.03
C LEU A 7 18.10 19.95 18.11
N SER A 8 17.11 19.75 17.25
CA SER A 8 16.33 18.50 17.19
C SER A 8 17.20 17.28 16.91
N SER A 9 18.17 17.39 15.99
CA SER A 9 19.09 16.28 15.70
C SER A 9 20.03 15.97 16.87
N ALA A 10 20.50 17.00 17.59
CA ALA A 10 21.31 16.84 18.80
C ALA A 10 20.49 16.21 19.94
N CYS A 11 19.27 16.70 20.18
CA CYS A 11 18.33 16.13 21.15
C CYS A 11 18.03 14.67 20.83
N MET A 12 17.78 14.32 19.56
CA MET A 12 17.53 12.94 19.17
C MET A 12 18.76 12.04 19.28
N ALA A 13 19.96 12.56 19.07
CA ALA A 13 21.19 11.82 19.33
C ALA A 13 21.37 11.55 20.84
N ALA A 14 21.15 12.58 21.68
CA ALA A 14 21.20 12.44 23.13
C ALA A 14 20.12 11.47 23.64
N PHE A 15 18.89 11.56 23.14
CA PHE A 15 17.79 10.66 23.46
C PHE A 15 18.15 9.20 23.14
N ARG A 16 18.54 8.92 21.89
CA ARG A 16 18.91 7.56 21.45
C ARG A 16 20.07 6.96 22.23
N ARG A 17 21.03 7.78 22.66
CA ARG A 17 22.21 7.32 23.40
C ARG A 17 21.94 7.10 24.89
N ASN A 18 21.23 8.04 25.53
CA ASN A 18 21.19 8.13 26.99
C ASN A 18 19.83 7.71 27.59
N PHE A 19 18.74 7.78 26.83
CA PHE A 19 17.38 7.67 27.36
C PHE A 19 16.53 6.59 26.68
N LEU A 20 16.85 6.22 25.43
CA LEU A 20 16.14 5.17 24.72
C LEU A 20 16.44 3.81 25.34
N LYS A 21 15.41 3.19 25.91
CA LYS A 21 15.51 1.85 26.48
C LYS A 21 15.73 0.81 25.36
N PRO A 22 16.49 -0.27 25.62
CA PRO A 22 16.61 -1.37 24.67
C PRO A 22 15.24 -1.93 24.28
N ASN A 23 15.08 -2.31 23.00
CA ASN A 23 13.91 -3.02 22.45
C ASN A 23 12.56 -2.29 22.56
N THR A 24 12.52 -0.97 22.69
CA THR A 24 11.25 -0.21 22.72
C THR A 24 10.78 0.28 21.35
N ILE A 25 11.67 0.44 20.38
CA ILE A 25 11.30 0.86 19.01
C ILE A 25 11.30 -0.38 18.12
N GLY A 26 10.13 -0.70 17.55
CA GLY A 26 10.01 -1.78 16.58
C GLY A 26 10.73 -1.42 15.29
N ILE A 27 11.73 -2.20 14.93
CA ILE A 27 12.37 -2.09 13.60
C ILE A 27 11.55 -2.95 12.66
N VAL A 28 11.00 -2.35 11.60
CA VAL A 28 10.23 -3.10 10.60
C VAL A 28 11.10 -4.25 10.07
N PRO A 29 10.65 -5.51 10.17
CA PRO A 29 11.45 -6.65 9.75
C PRO A 29 11.70 -6.62 8.23
N PRO A 30 12.79 -7.25 7.74
CA PRO A 30 13.04 -7.38 6.31
C PRO A 30 11.85 -8.10 5.63
N GLY A 31 11.17 -7.40 4.71
CA GLY A 31 9.94 -7.89 4.08
C GLY A 31 8.64 -7.40 4.73
N GLY A 32 8.71 -6.45 5.68
CA GLY A 32 7.53 -5.83 6.28
C GLY A 32 6.80 -6.74 7.26
N TYR A 33 5.66 -6.25 7.76
CA TYR A 33 4.76 -7.01 8.65
C TYR A 33 3.85 -7.97 7.88
N HIS A 34 4.19 -8.30 6.63
CA HIS A 34 3.41 -9.25 5.86
C HIS A 34 3.47 -10.62 6.53
N GLY A 35 2.33 -11.31 6.58
CA GLY A 35 2.23 -12.67 7.11
C GLY A 35 3.01 -13.70 6.30
N ARG A 36 2.56 -14.96 6.34
CA ARG A 36 3.28 -16.09 5.71
C ARG A 36 3.35 -15.92 4.19
N GLY A 37 4.53 -15.53 3.67
CA GLY A 37 4.92 -15.67 2.27
C GLY A 37 5.49 -14.40 1.63
N LYS A 38 6.41 -14.58 0.66
CA LYS A 38 7.12 -13.49 -0.04
C LYS A 38 6.52 -13.16 -1.41
N GLN A 39 5.23 -13.40 -1.61
CA GLN A 39 4.60 -13.16 -2.91
C GLN A 39 4.03 -11.75 -2.99
N SER A 40 4.53 -10.95 -3.93
CA SER A 40 4.09 -9.56 -4.10
C SER A 40 2.66 -9.47 -4.63
N HIS A 41 1.93 -8.41 -4.27
CA HIS A 41 0.57 -8.15 -4.75
C HIS A 41 0.49 -8.09 -6.28
N ILE A 42 1.50 -7.50 -6.92
CA ILE A 42 1.58 -7.43 -8.38
C ILE A 42 1.80 -8.79 -9.03
N ALA A 43 2.58 -9.69 -8.40
CA ALA A 43 2.73 -11.07 -8.86
C ALA A 43 1.40 -11.83 -8.78
N LEU A 44 0.64 -11.64 -7.69
CA LEU A 44 -0.69 -12.27 -7.54
C LEU A 44 -1.68 -11.79 -8.61
N LYS A 45 -1.70 -10.48 -8.90
CA LYS A 45 -2.50 -9.93 -9.99
C LYS A 45 -2.16 -10.57 -11.33
N TRP A 46 -0.87 -10.71 -11.62
CA TRP A 46 -0.42 -11.36 -12.83
C TRP A 46 -0.87 -12.82 -12.90
N LEU A 47 -0.80 -13.58 -11.79
CA LEU A 47 -1.26 -14.96 -11.74
C LEU A 47 -2.77 -15.09 -11.88
N ASP A 48 -3.56 -14.17 -11.32
CA ASP A 48 -5.01 -14.14 -11.52
C ASP A 48 -5.36 -13.93 -13.02
N TYR A 49 -4.62 -13.04 -13.69
CA TYR A 49 -4.75 -12.82 -15.14
C TYR A 49 -4.34 -14.05 -15.97
N GLU A 50 -3.21 -14.69 -15.65
CA GLU A 50 -2.78 -15.93 -16.33
C GLU A 50 -3.75 -17.08 -16.09
N SER A 51 -4.31 -17.19 -14.89
CA SER A 51 -5.34 -18.18 -14.55
C SER A 51 -6.60 -17.99 -15.39
N HIS A 52 -7.03 -16.74 -15.57
CA HIS A 52 -8.14 -16.40 -16.47
C HIS A 52 -7.84 -16.75 -17.92
N ARG A 53 -6.66 -16.37 -18.44
CA ARG A 53 -6.24 -16.71 -19.82
C ARG A 53 -6.21 -18.21 -20.08
N LEU A 54 -5.80 -18.99 -19.08
CA LEU A 54 -5.74 -20.44 -19.15
C LEU A 54 -7.11 -21.11 -18.96
N GLY A 55 -8.08 -20.41 -18.36
CA GLY A 55 -9.36 -20.99 -17.95
C GLY A 55 -9.23 -22.05 -16.84
N LYS A 56 -8.14 -22.01 -16.07
CA LYS A 56 -7.81 -22.97 -14.99
C LYS A 56 -7.24 -22.23 -13.79
N VAL A 57 -7.55 -22.70 -12.60
CA VAL A 57 -7.01 -22.14 -11.35
C VAL A 57 -5.54 -22.52 -11.21
N ILE A 58 -4.66 -21.53 -11.21
CA ILE A 58 -3.24 -21.72 -10.93
C ILE A 58 -3.06 -21.78 -9.42
N SER A 59 -2.40 -22.83 -8.91
CA SER A 59 -2.07 -22.90 -7.49
C SER A 59 -1.08 -21.78 -7.15
N THR A 60 -1.33 -21.05 -6.07
CA THR A 60 -0.46 -20.01 -5.48
C THR A 60 -0.23 -20.28 -3.99
N ILE A 61 0.62 -19.49 -3.31
CA ILE A 61 0.86 -19.66 -1.86
C ILE A 61 -0.43 -19.55 -1.02
N TYR A 62 -1.44 -18.87 -1.56
CA TYR A 62 -2.71 -18.60 -0.89
C TYR A 62 -3.75 -19.72 -1.12
N THR A 63 -3.58 -20.55 -2.15
CA THR A 63 -4.46 -21.69 -2.41
C THR A 63 -3.86 -22.98 -1.84
N ASP A 64 -2.57 -23.20 -2.08
CA ASP A 64 -1.82 -24.35 -1.57
C ASP A 64 -0.63 -23.84 -0.75
N ARG A 65 -0.71 -24.06 0.57
CA ARG A 65 0.15 -23.47 1.62
C ARG A 65 1.64 -23.41 1.29
N GLU A 66 2.16 -24.37 0.52
CA GLU A 66 3.50 -24.34 -0.07
C GLU A 66 3.49 -25.02 -1.44
N ILE A 67 3.86 -24.28 -2.48
CA ILE A 67 4.05 -24.83 -3.82
C ILE A 67 5.53 -24.90 -4.08
N SER A 68 6.04 -26.12 -4.22
CA SER A 68 7.44 -26.36 -4.50
C SER A 68 7.63 -27.14 -5.80
N GLY A 69 8.34 -26.55 -6.76
CA GLY A 69 8.96 -27.30 -7.85
C GLY A 69 10.32 -27.79 -7.37
N MET A 70 10.54 -29.11 -7.32
CA MET A 70 11.83 -29.70 -6.90
C MET A 70 12.34 -29.21 -5.53
N GLY A 71 11.45 -29.04 -4.55
CA GLY A 71 11.81 -28.54 -3.21
C GLY A 71 12.15 -27.04 -3.16
N ARG A 72 11.91 -26.28 -4.25
CA ARG A 72 12.08 -24.83 -4.31
C ARG A 72 10.74 -24.16 -4.47
N ARG A 73 10.49 -23.10 -3.68
CA ARG A 73 9.26 -22.31 -3.77
C ARG A 73 9.14 -21.64 -5.14
N VAL A 74 7.95 -21.67 -5.72
CA VAL A 74 7.60 -21.00 -6.98
C VAL A 74 6.39 -20.08 -6.76
N ASP A 75 6.18 -19.10 -7.65
CA ASP A 75 5.06 -18.16 -7.51
C ASP A 75 3.72 -18.79 -7.88
N GLY A 76 3.70 -19.62 -8.92
CA GLY A 76 2.52 -20.38 -9.31
C GLY A 76 2.86 -21.72 -9.96
N TYR A 77 1.94 -22.67 -9.86
CA TYR A 77 2.09 -24.00 -10.43
C TYR A 77 0.77 -24.58 -10.90
N ILE A 78 0.82 -25.34 -11.98
CA ILE A 78 -0.32 -26.12 -12.46
C ILE A 78 0.16 -27.35 -13.23
N GLU A 79 -0.60 -28.43 -13.14
CA GLU A 79 -0.47 -29.60 -14.01
C GLU A 79 -1.64 -29.62 -15.00
N LEU A 80 -1.33 -29.74 -16.29
CA LEU A 80 -2.32 -29.75 -17.36
C LEU A 80 -2.30 -31.13 -18.05
N PRO A 81 -3.45 -31.83 -18.13
CA PRO A 81 -3.54 -33.05 -18.90
C PRO A 81 -3.45 -32.75 -20.41
N LEU A 82 -2.56 -33.46 -21.09
CA LEU A 82 -2.39 -33.40 -22.53
C LEU A 82 -3.25 -34.47 -23.23
N PRO A 83 -3.61 -34.29 -24.52
CA PRO A 83 -4.45 -35.24 -25.24
C PRO A 83 -3.89 -36.65 -25.38
N ASP A 84 -2.57 -36.81 -25.25
CA ASP A 84 -1.85 -38.09 -25.29
C ASP A 84 -1.83 -38.83 -23.93
N GLY A 85 -2.47 -38.28 -22.91
CA GLY A 85 -2.52 -38.81 -21.55
C GLY A 85 -1.32 -38.43 -20.68
N SER A 86 -0.36 -37.66 -21.20
CA SER A 86 0.74 -37.12 -20.41
C SER A 86 0.33 -35.84 -19.65
N LEU A 87 1.15 -35.43 -18.67
CA LEU A 87 0.93 -34.21 -17.89
C LEU A 87 1.99 -33.16 -18.24
N GLU A 88 1.53 -31.98 -18.65
CA GLU A 88 2.38 -30.80 -18.73
C GLU A 88 2.44 -30.10 -17.37
N ARG A 89 3.64 -29.99 -16.81
CA ARG A 89 3.88 -29.32 -15.52
C ARG A 89 4.36 -27.90 -15.78
N ARG A 90 3.52 -26.90 -15.51
CA ARG A 90 3.85 -25.49 -15.72
C ARG A 90 4.19 -24.80 -14.41
N ILE A 91 5.30 -24.06 -14.42
CA ILE A 91 5.73 -23.17 -13.34
C ILE A 91 5.57 -21.73 -13.82
N TYR A 92 4.96 -20.89 -12.99
CA TYR A 92 4.91 -19.45 -13.17
C TYR A 92 5.89 -18.78 -12.22
N GLN A 93 6.77 -17.93 -12.74
CA GLN A 93 7.72 -17.13 -11.96
C GLN A 93 7.58 -15.64 -12.28
N PHE A 94 7.41 -14.83 -11.23
CA PHE A 94 7.32 -13.39 -11.35
C PHE A 94 8.58 -12.73 -10.80
N HIS A 95 9.29 -12.00 -11.64
CA HIS A 95 10.59 -11.41 -11.30
C HIS A 95 10.45 -9.94 -10.92
N GLY A 96 10.45 -9.67 -9.61
CA GLY A 96 10.51 -8.31 -9.06
C GLY A 96 11.80 -7.60 -9.49
N CYS A 97 11.69 -6.42 -10.10
CA CYS A 97 12.82 -5.81 -10.81
C CYS A 97 14.03 -5.52 -9.90
N TYR A 98 13.77 -5.01 -8.69
CA TYR A 98 14.81 -4.72 -7.72
C TYR A 98 15.47 -6.00 -7.18
N TRP A 99 14.65 -6.99 -6.79
CA TRP A 99 15.12 -8.23 -6.15
C TRP A 99 15.89 -9.13 -7.10
N HIS A 100 15.51 -9.15 -8.38
CA HIS A 100 16.13 -10.01 -9.40
C HIS A 100 17.15 -9.28 -10.28
N HIS A 101 17.48 -8.02 -9.98
CA HIS A 101 18.34 -7.17 -10.82
C HIS A 101 17.91 -7.20 -12.28
N CYS A 102 16.70 -6.67 -12.55
CA CYS A 102 16.17 -6.56 -13.90
C CYS A 102 17.21 -5.89 -14.82
N PRO A 103 17.58 -6.52 -15.95
CA PRO A 103 18.63 -6.01 -16.82
C PRO A 103 18.30 -4.63 -17.42
N THR A 104 17.01 -4.26 -17.50
CA THR A 104 16.56 -2.95 -17.97
C THR A 104 16.73 -1.83 -16.94
N HIS A 105 16.59 -2.12 -15.64
CA HIS A 105 16.55 -1.08 -14.59
C HIS A 105 17.78 -1.11 -13.67
N PHE A 106 18.41 -2.27 -13.54
CA PHE A 106 19.55 -2.53 -12.66
C PHE A 106 20.59 -3.36 -13.42
N PRO A 107 21.20 -2.80 -14.48
CA PRO A 107 22.25 -3.49 -15.23
C PRO A 107 23.44 -3.82 -14.31
N ALA A 108 24.11 -4.94 -14.58
CA ALA A 108 25.26 -5.37 -13.79
C ALA A 108 26.42 -4.37 -13.95
N ASN A 109 27.01 -3.96 -12.83
CA ASN A 109 28.26 -3.20 -12.78
C ASN A 109 29.36 -4.07 -12.15
N GLU A 110 30.62 -3.81 -12.49
CA GLU A 110 31.78 -4.61 -12.02
C GLU A 110 31.88 -4.72 -10.49
N ASP A 111 31.30 -3.78 -9.73
CA ASP A 111 31.28 -3.75 -8.25
C ASP A 111 30.06 -4.46 -7.61
N SER A 112 29.18 -5.10 -8.39
CA SER A 112 27.97 -5.73 -7.84
C SER A 112 28.27 -7.12 -7.25
N GLY A 113 28.59 -7.16 -5.95
CA GLY A 113 29.01 -8.38 -5.23
C GLY A 113 28.03 -9.57 -5.22
N GLU A 114 26.78 -9.42 -5.67
CA GLU A 114 25.87 -10.56 -5.93
C GLU A 114 25.14 -10.42 -7.26
N ASN A 115 25.37 -11.37 -8.19
CA ASN A 115 24.64 -11.45 -9.45
C ASN A 115 23.29 -12.17 -9.27
N ARG A 116 22.29 -11.47 -8.72
CA ARG A 116 20.93 -11.99 -8.52
C ARG A 116 20.20 -12.33 -9.82
N TYR A 117 20.54 -11.65 -10.92
CA TYR A 117 20.03 -11.94 -12.25
C TYR A 117 20.50 -13.31 -12.73
N GLU A 118 21.80 -13.60 -12.68
CA GLU A 118 22.35 -14.91 -13.06
C GLU A 118 21.75 -16.04 -12.22
N LYS A 119 21.62 -15.86 -10.90
CA LYS A 119 20.97 -16.85 -10.03
C LYS A 119 19.53 -17.15 -10.49
N THR A 120 18.80 -16.12 -10.92
CA THR A 120 17.44 -16.25 -11.47
C THR A 120 17.45 -17.06 -12.77
N GLN A 121 18.34 -16.73 -13.70
CA GLN A 121 18.49 -17.45 -14.98
C GLN A 121 18.90 -18.93 -14.78
N GLN A 122 19.81 -19.20 -13.84
CA GLN A 122 20.24 -20.55 -13.49
C GLN A 122 19.10 -21.38 -12.93
N LEU A 123 18.27 -20.78 -12.05
CA LEU A 123 17.10 -21.44 -11.48
C LEU A 123 16.04 -21.76 -12.53
N THR A 124 15.70 -20.80 -13.39
CA THR A 124 14.80 -21.02 -14.53
C THR A 124 15.32 -22.13 -15.44
N SER A 125 16.62 -22.13 -15.74
CA SER A 125 17.24 -23.15 -16.58
C SER A 125 17.18 -24.53 -15.94
N LEU A 126 17.33 -24.62 -14.61
CA LEU A 126 17.16 -25.87 -13.87
C LEU A 126 15.74 -26.42 -14.01
N PHE A 127 14.72 -25.59 -13.80
CA PHE A 127 13.33 -26.02 -13.96
C PHE A 127 13.03 -26.52 -15.38
N ARG A 128 13.48 -25.77 -16.41
CA ARG A 128 13.31 -26.20 -17.80
C ARG A 128 13.99 -27.54 -18.09
N ARG A 129 15.24 -27.73 -17.64
CA ARG A 129 15.97 -29.00 -17.79
C ARG A 129 15.30 -30.17 -17.07
N SER A 130 14.55 -29.90 -16.01
CA SER A 130 13.79 -30.91 -15.27
C SER A 130 12.40 -31.19 -15.84
N GLY A 131 12.09 -30.69 -17.04
CA GLY A 131 10.86 -30.99 -17.77
C GLY A 131 9.66 -30.12 -17.43
N TYR A 132 9.88 -28.98 -16.76
CA TYR A 132 8.82 -28.00 -16.51
C TYR A 132 8.75 -26.96 -17.63
N THR A 133 7.54 -26.60 -18.04
CA THR A 133 7.30 -25.39 -18.84
C THR A 133 7.34 -24.19 -17.89
N VAL A 134 8.31 -23.29 -18.05
CA VAL A 134 8.45 -22.12 -17.16
C VAL A 134 7.96 -20.87 -17.87
N ILE A 135 6.87 -20.30 -17.37
CA ILE A 135 6.30 -19.01 -17.79
C ILE A 135 6.84 -17.93 -16.84
N GLU A 136 7.51 -16.94 -17.42
CA GLU A 136 8.16 -15.87 -16.65
C GLU A 136 7.54 -14.52 -16.99
N LYS A 137 7.49 -13.63 -16.00
CA LYS A 137 7.10 -12.24 -16.22
C LYS A 137 7.91 -11.30 -15.35
N TRP A 138 8.50 -10.27 -15.95
CA TRP A 138 9.16 -9.21 -15.18
C TRP A 138 8.17 -8.16 -14.69
N GLU A 139 8.43 -7.63 -13.50
CA GLU A 139 7.58 -6.60 -12.89
C GLU A 139 7.39 -5.38 -13.80
N CYS A 140 8.44 -4.92 -14.46
CA CYS A 140 8.35 -3.78 -15.38
C CYS A 140 7.57 -4.09 -16.66
N GLU A 141 7.63 -5.33 -17.14
CA GLU A 141 6.85 -5.75 -18.32
C GLU A 141 5.37 -5.78 -17.95
N PHE A 142 5.02 -6.37 -16.81
CA PHE A 142 3.62 -6.41 -16.40
C PHE A 142 3.05 -5.03 -16.05
N LYS A 143 3.86 -4.14 -15.44
CA LYS A 143 3.47 -2.73 -15.28
C LYS A 143 3.20 -2.04 -16.63
N ARG A 144 3.95 -2.39 -17.67
CA ARG A 144 3.71 -1.89 -19.03
C ARG A 144 2.40 -2.45 -19.57
N ASP A 145 2.15 -3.76 -19.42
CA ASP A 145 0.89 -4.38 -19.86
C ASP A 145 -0.32 -3.71 -19.19
N LEU A 146 -0.29 -3.52 -17.87
CA LEU A 146 -1.33 -2.79 -17.14
C LEU A 146 -1.57 -1.37 -17.69
N ALA A 147 -0.52 -0.73 -18.21
CA ALA A 147 -0.57 0.64 -18.73
C ALA A 147 -0.91 0.72 -20.23
N SER A 148 -0.64 -0.30 -21.04
CA SER A 148 -0.74 -0.21 -22.51
C SER A 148 -1.41 -1.39 -23.20
N ASP A 149 -1.44 -2.58 -22.61
CA ASP A 149 -2.02 -3.77 -23.24
C ASP A 149 -3.56 -3.76 -23.14
N PRO A 150 -4.29 -3.75 -24.27
CA PRO A 150 -5.76 -3.66 -24.26
C PRO A 150 -6.44 -4.81 -23.52
N ASP A 151 -5.95 -6.05 -23.69
CA ASP A 151 -6.55 -7.25 -23.10
C ASP A 151 -6.37 -7.26 -21.59
N THR A 152 -5.16 -6.95 -21.12
CA THR A 152 -4.85 -6.83 -19.69
C THR A 152 -5.71 -5.74 -19.03
N LYS A 153 -5.86 -4.59 -19.68
CA LYS A 153 -6.73 -3.51 -19.17
C LYS A 153 -8.19 -3.94 -19.08
N ALA A 154 -8.74 -4.46 -20.17
CA ALA A 154 -10.13 -4.90 -20.22
C ALA A 154 -10.42 -5.96 -19.16
N TYR A 155 -9.47 -6.87 -18.91
CA TYR A 155 -9.60 -7.85 -17.83
C TYR A 155 -9.71 -7.20 -16.45
N PHE A 156 -8.82 -6.28 -16.09
CA PHE A 156 -8.84 -5.64 -14.77
C PHE A 156 -9.95 -4.59 -14.60
N GLU A 157 -10.47 -4.05 -15.69
CA GLU A 157 -11.69 -3.23 -15.69
C GLU A 157 -12.94 -4.09 -15.44
N ALA A 158 -13.05 -5.25 -16.08
CA ALA A 158 -14.18 -6.18 -15.90
C ALA A 158 -14.10 -6.98 -14.58
N HIS A 159 -12.89 -7.24 -14.09
CA HIS A 159 -12.61 -8.00 -12.86
C HIS A 159 -11.73 -7.16 -11.92
N PRO A 160 -12.31 -6.15 -11.23
CA PRO A 160 -11.59 -5.40 -10.22
C PRO A 160 -10.96 -6.37 -9.22
N THR A 161 -9.65 -6.24 -9.01
CA THR A 161 -8.92 -7.17 -8.15
C THR A 161 -9.52 -7.17 -6.74
N THR A 162 -10.02 -8.33 -6.30
CA THR A 162 -10.56 -8.52 -4.94
C THR A 162 -9.47 -8.57 -3.87
N ARG A 163 -8.21 -8.75 -4.27
CA ARG A 163 -7.06 -8.74 -3.37
C ARG A 163 -6.79 -7.31 -2.89
N THR A 164 -7.20 -7.00 -1.67
CA THR A 164 -6.76 -5.79 -0.96
C THR A 164 -5.24 -5.90 -0.75
N PRO A 165 -4.42 -4.96 -1.25
CA PRO A 165 -3.00 -5.00 -0.97
C PRO A 165 -2.78 -4.91 0.55
N PRO A 166 -1.71 -5.49 1.09
CA PRO A 166 -1.37 -5.33 2.49
C PRO A 166 -1.36 -3.86 2.92
N LEU A 167 -1.52 -3.63 4.23
CA LEU A 167 -1.38 -2.32 4.82
C LEU A 167 0.08 -1.88 4.75
N GLU A 168 0.32 -0.71 4.15
CA GLU A 168 1.62 -0.05 4.11
C GLU A 168 1.61 1.16 5.04
N LEU A 169 2.52 1.19 6.02
CA LEU A 169 2.56 2.27 7.02
C LEU A 169 2.76 3.67 6.38
N ARG A 170 3.43 3.73 5.23
CA ARG A 170 3.71 4.99 4.52
C ARG A 170 2.47 5.59 3.88
N ASP A 171 1.45 4.79 3.57
CA ASP A 171 0.24 5.28 2.92
C ASP A 171 -0.52 6.22 3.85
N ALA A 172 -0.56 5.88 5.14
CA ALA A 172 -1.19 6.65 6.20
C ALA A 172 -0.47 7.96 6.58
N LEU A 173 0.76 8.18 6.08
CA LEU A 173 1.46 9.43 6.33
C LEU A 173 0.91 10.54 5.43
N ALA A 174 0.29 11.53 6.05
CA ALA A 174 -0.15 12.77 5.44
C ALA A 174 0.65 13.96 6.00
N GLY A 175 0.81 15.01 5.19
CA GLY A 175 1.37 16.28 5.64
C GLY A 175 0.31 17.15 6.32
N GLY A 176 0.64 18.44 6.50
CA GLY A 176 -0.31 19.42 7.00
C GLY A 176 -1.52 19.61 6.09
N ARG A 177 -2.66 19.95 6.69
CA ARG A 177 -3.89 20.28 5.96
C ARG A 177 -3.82 21.72 5.43
N THR A 178 -3.95 21.86 4.12
CA THR A 178 -4.18 23.15 3.47
C THR A 178 -5.54 23.12 2.80
N SER A 179 -6.48 23.93 3.27
CA SER A 179 -7.85 23.94 2.75
C SER A 179 -8.39 25.38 2.70
N ALA A 180 -8.76 25.84 1.51
CA ALA A 180 -9.38 27.14 1.31
C ALA A 180 -10.90 26.99 1.30
N LEU A 181 -11.58 27.46 2.34
CA LEU A 181 -13.05 27.48 2.42
C LEU A 181 -13.67 28.64 1.63
N LYS A 182 -12.89 29.71 1.42
CA LYS A 182 -13.31 30.92 0.70
C LYS A 182 -12.11 31.54 -0.01
N TRP A 183 -12.23 31.74 -1.32
CA TRP A 183 -11.16 32.31 -2.15
C TRP A 183 -10.93 33.80 -1.89
N TYR A 184 -12.01 34.55 -1.66
CA TYR A 184 -11.94 35.99 -1.44
C TYR A 184 -13.02 36.45 -0.47
N TYR A 185 -12.63 37.30 0.48
CA TYR A 185 -13.55 38.03 1.32
C TYR A 185 -13.02 39.43 1.59
N LYS A 186 -13.90 40.43 1.47
CA LYS A 186 -13.62 41.80 1.87
C LYS A 186 -14.48 42.12 3.08
N ALA A 187 -13.82 42.44 4.20
CA ALA A 187 -14.53 42.82 5.42
C ALA A 187 -15.31 44.12 5.21
N ASP A 188 -16.56 44.14 5.67
CA ASP A 188 -17.38 45.35 5.76
C ASP A 188 -16.97 46.18 7.00
N LEU A 189 -16.07 47.15 6.78
CA LEU A 189 -15.56 48.00 7.84
C LEU A 189 -16.65 48.91 8.44
N ALA A 190 -17.68 49.26 7.66
CA ALA A 190 -18.79 50.08 8.15
C ALA A 190 -19.67 49.31 9.15
N LYS A 191 -19.76 47.98 9.00
CA LYS A 191 -20.41 47.08 9.97
C LYS A 191 -19.48 46.60 11.09
N GLY A 192 -18.22 47.05 11.08
CA GLY A 192 -17.22 46.67 12.08
C GLY A 192 -16.67 45.24 11.92
N GLU A 193 -16.77 44.65 10.73
CA GLU A 193 -16.22 43.32 10.47
C GLU A 193 -14.68 43.32 10.56
N LYS A 194 -14.12 42.21 11.05
CA LYS A 194 -12.67 42.01 11.20
C LYS A 194 -12.28 40.63 10.70
N ILE A 195 -11.17 40.57 9.97
CA ILE A 195 -10.51 39.31 9.63
C ILE A 195 -9.43 39.05 10.68
N LYS A 196 -9.48 37.89 11.33
CA LYS A 196 -8.50 37.48 12.33
C LYS A 196 -7.66 36.33 11.79
N MET A 197 -6.37 36.37 12.04
CA MET A 197 -5.46 35.24 11.81
C MET A 197 -5.15 34.60 13.16
N VAL A 198 -5.27 33.27 13.22
CA VAL A 198 -4.86 32.48 14.37
C VAL A 198 -3.74 31.56 13.91
N ASP A 199 -2.65 31.52 14.67
CA ASP A 199 -1.48 30.71 14.38
C ASP A 199 -1.10 29.90 15.62
N VAL A 200 -0.77 28.62 15.42
CA VAL A 200 -0.32 27.74 16.50
C VAL A 200 1.20 27.78 16.55
N VAL A 201 1.74 28.46 17.57
CA VAL A 201 3.18 28.49 17.81
C VAL A 201 3.69 27.07 18.08
N SER A 202 4.59 26.59 17.22
CA SER A 202 5.21 25.27 17.32
C SER A 202 4.22 24.10 17.29
N GLU A 203 3.31 24.06 16.32
CA GLU A 203 2.31 22.99 16.15
C GLU A 203 2.89 21.57 16.29
N TYR A 204 3.87 21.19 15.46
CA TYR A 204 4.47 19.85 15.51
C TYR A 204 5.19 19.54 16.84
N PRO A 205 6.07 20.42 17.37
CA PRO A 205 6.63 20.21 18.71
C PRO A 205 5.57 20.05 19.81
N ASN A 206 4.49 20.84 19.74
CA ASN A 206 3.39 20.74 20.68
C ASN A 206 2.62 19.41 20.55
N ALA A 207 2.42 18.93 19.31
CA ALA A 207 1.86 17.60 19.04
C ALA A 207 2.79 16.48 19.55
N ASN A 208 4.11 16.56 19.32
CA ASN A 208 5.08 15.60 19.82
C ASN A 208 5.13 15.53 21.36
N LEU A 209 4.85 16.65 22.03
CA LEU A 209 4.84 16.72 23.50
C LEU A 209 3.56 16.13 24.11
N ARG A 210 2.40 16.32 23.47
CA ARG A 210 1.08 16.01 24.04
C ARG A 210 0.41 14.79 23.41
N GLY A 211 0.79 14.43 22.20
CA GLY A 211 0.21 13.34 21.43
C GLY A 211 0.71 11.99 21.90
N GLU A 212 -0.17 11.00 21.81
CA GLU A 212 0.20 9.59 21.97
C GLU A 212 0.70 9.04 20.64
N TYR A 213 1.79 8.28 20.69
CA TYR A 213 2.39 7.65 19.52
C TYR A 213 2.39 6.13 19.69
N PRO A 214 2.04 5.35 18.65
CA PRO A 214 2.30 3.94 18.66
C PRO A 214 3.82 3.69 18.67
N TYR A 215 4.28 2.78 19.50
CA TYR A 215 5.69 2.36 19.58
C TYR A 215 5.79 0.84 19.71
N GLY A 216 6.99 0.30 19.50
CA GLY A 216 7.23 -1.14 19.48
C GLY A 216 6.76 -1.82 18.19
N HIS A 217 6.63 -3.15 18.24
CA HIS A 217 6.09 -3.94 17.14
C HIS A 217 4.55 -4.01 17.23
N PRO A 218 3.83 -3.84 16.11
CA PRO A 218 2.39 -3.91 16.10
C PRO A 218 1.90 -5.35 16.30
N THR A 219 0.73 -5.49 16.92
CA THR A 219 -0.09 -6.68 16.77
C THR A 219 -0.97 -6.50 15.54
N ILE A 220 -1.01 -7.51 14.67
CA ILE A 220 -1.70 -7.44 13.38
C ILE A 220 -3.04 -8.13 13.52
N TYR A 221 -4.11 -7.40 13.19
CA TYR A 221 -5.46 -7.94 13.11
C TYR A 221 -5.94 -7.84 11.67
N LEU A 222 -6.61 -8.88 11.20
CA LEU A 222 -7.25 -8.93 9.88
C LEU A 222 -8.77 -8.89 10.05
N GLU A 223 -9.48 -8.55 8.98
CA GLU A 223 -10.94 -8.57 8.97
C GLU A 223 -11.46 -9.94 9.45
N GLY A 224 -12.38 -9.92 10.41
CA GLY A 224 -12.96 -11.13 11.01
C GLY A 224 -12.13 -11.79 12.12
N ASP A 225 -11.00 -11.21 12.54
CA ASP A 225 -10.23 -11.72 13.68
C ASP A 225 -11.06 -11.60 14.99
N PRO A 226 -11.38 -12.71 15.66
CA PRO A 226 -12.20 -12.70 16.88
C PRO A 226 -11.51 -12.03 18.07
N HIS A 227 -10.19 -11.82 18.01
CA HIS A 227 -9.41 -11.16 19.05
C HIS A 227 -9.13 -9.69 18.74
N MET A 228 -9.69 -9.15 17.64
CA MET A 228 -9.55 -7.73 17.31
C MET A 228 -10.09 -6.87 18.47
N PRO A 229 -9.30 -5.91 18.98
CA PRO A 229 -9.71 -5.10 20.10
C PRO A 229 -10.85 -4.15 19.70
N PRO A 230 -11.60 -3.61 20.68
CA PRO A 230 -12.59 -2.57 20.42
C PRO A 230 -12.00 -1.37 19.68
N LEU A 231 -12.82 -0.78 18.81
CA LEU A 231 -12.42 0.30 17.90
C LEU A 231 -11.78 1.50 18.62
N ASP A 232 -12.33 1.90 19.75
CA ASP A 232 -11.90 3.06 20.55
C ASP A 232 -10.53 2.88 21.21
N THR A 233 -10.02 1.65 21.30
CA THR A 233 -8.68 1.37 21.83
C THR A 233 -7.62 1.24 20.74
N TRP A 234 -7.98 1.45 19.46
CA TRP A 234 -7.04 1.31 18.36
C TRP A 234 -5.99 2.42 18.40
N ASN A 235 -4.72 2.01 18.37
CA ASN A 235 -3.57 2.90 18.27
C ASN A 235 -2.59 2.30 17.27
N GLY A 236 -2.44 2.94 16.10
CA GLY A 236 -1.68 2.41 14.98
C GLY A 236 -2.23 2.89 13.64
N VAL A 237 -2.09 2.04 12.62
CA VAL A 237 -2.57 2.31 11.26
C VAL A 237 -3.62 1.27 10.89
N VAL A 238 -4.68 1.72 10.23
CA VAL A 238 -5.83 0.92 9.82
C VAL A 238 -6.02 1.09 8.32
N LYS A 239 -6.14 -0.01 7.60
CA LYS A 239 -6.57 -0.01 6.19
C LYS A 239 -8.01 -0.48 6.14
N CYS A 240 -8.91 0.38 5.69
CA CYS A 240 -10.34 0.06 5.65
C CYS A 240 -11.05 0.88 4.57
N THR A 241 -12.33 0.55 4.38
CA THR A 241 -13.23 1.31 3.51
C THR A 241 -14.21 2.10 4.37
N VAL A 242 -14.28 3.41 4.13
CA VAL A 242 -15.17 4.33 4.85
C VAL A 242 -16.14 4.95 3.86
N LEU A 243 -17.43 4.93 4.18
CA LEU A 243 -18.44 5.75 3.51
C LEU A 243 -18.53 7.10 4.22
N PRO A 244 -18.07 8.21 3.62
CA PRO A 244 -18.13 9.51 4.29
C PRO A 244 -19.58 10.01 4.44
N PRO A 245 -19.87 10.88 5.43
CA PRO A 245 -21.13 11.63 5.48
C PRO A 245 -21.30 12.51 4.23
N ARG A 246 -22.52 12.99 3.95
CA ARG A 246 -22.77 13.83 2.77
C ARG A 246 -22.45 15.31 2.99
N ASP A 247 -22.61 15.79 4.20
CA ASP A 247 -22.60 17.22 4.50
C ASP A 247 -21.80 17.52 5.77
N LEU A 248 -20.50 17.17 5.71
CA LEU A 248 -19.57 17.48 6.79
C LEU A 248 -18.77 18.73 6.40
N TYR A 249 -18.95 19.81 7.17
CA TYR A 249 -18.35 21.11 6.89
C TYR A 249 -16.80 21.06 6.82
N LEU A 250 -16.18 20.29 7.72
CA LEU A 250 -14.74 20.05 7.74
C LEU A 250 -14.45 18.55 7.68
N PRO A 251 -14.29 17.97 6.48
CA PRO A 251 -13.96 16.55 6.35
C PRO A 251 -12.64 16.22 7.04
N VAL A 252 -12.59 15.06 7.70
CA VAL A 252 -11.47 14.68 8.58
C VAL A 252 -10.46 13.79 7.87
N LEU A 253 -10.92 12.80 7.11
CA LEU A 253 -10.04 11.78 6.53
C LEU A 253 -9.23 12.34 5.35
N PRO A 254 -7.89 12.25 5.41
CA PRO A 254 -7.06 12.55 4.25
C PRO A 254 -7.25 11.49 3.17
N TYR A 255 -7.19 11.92 1.91
CA TYR A 255 -7.21 11.05 0.75
C TYR A 255 -6.28 11.61 -0.31
N LYS A 256 -5.37 10.77 -0.82
CA LYS A 256 -4.44 11.16 -1.89
C LYS A 256 -5.06 10.82 -3.24
N ALA A 257 -5.40 11.83 -4.02
CA ALA A 257 -5.86 11.66 -5.40
C ALA A 257 -5.18 12.66 -6.32
N LYS A 258 -4.86 12.23 -7.54
CA LYS A 258 -4.20 13.06 -8.57
C LYS A 258 -2.91 13.76 -8.07
N GLY A 259 -2.14 13.08 -7.22
CA GLY A 259 -0.91 13.62 -6.64
C GLY A 259 -1.12 14.73 -5.59
N LYS A 260 -2.36 14.97 -5.16
CA LYS A 260 -2.72 15.99 -4.15
C LYS A 260 -3.28 15.31 -2.91
N LEU A 261 -3.01 15.91 -1.74
CA LEU A 261 -3.66 15.55 -0.48
C LEU A 261 -4.96 16.34 -0.37
N MET A 262 -6.09 15.64 -0.30
CA MET A 262 -7.42 16.23 -0.21
C MET A 262 -8.21 15.60 0.94
N PHE A 263 -9.36 16.18 1.26
CA PHE A 263 -10.25 15.72 2.33
C PHE A 263 -11.69 15.59 1.78
N PRO A 264 -11.95 14.59 0.91
CA PRO A 264 -13.21 14.49 0.17
C PRO A 264 -14.29 13.74 0.96
N LEU A 265 -15.55 13.95 0.56
CA LEU A 265 -16.72 13.18 1.02
C LEU A 265 -17.26 12.19 -0.03
N CYS A 266 -16.58 12.11 -1.18
CA CYS A 266 -16.92 11.26 -2.30
C CYS A 266 -15.65 10.93 -3.10
N ARG A 267 -15.33 9.64 -3.23
CA ARG A 267 -14.21 9.14 -4.03
C ARG A 267 -14.28 9.59 -5.49
N THR A 268 -15.40 9.34 -6.17
CA THR A 268 -15.53 9.68 -7.60
C THR A 268 -15.37 11.20 -7.84
N CYS A 269 -15.98 12.06 -7.01
CA CYS A 269 -15.84 13.50 -7.18
C CYS A 269 -14.38 13.98 -7.08
N VAL A 270 -13.61 13.42 -6.14
CA VAL A 270 -12.21 13.84 -5.96
C VAL A 270 -11.29 13.29 -7.05
N GLU A 271 -11.60 12.12 -7.59
CA GLU A 271 -10.85 11.49 -8.68
C GLU A 271 -11.16 12.11 -10.04
N GLU A 272 -12.35 12.65 -10.24
CA GLU A 272 -12.77 13.38 -11.45
C GLU A 272 -12.52 14.89 -11.35
N GLU A 273 -11.97 15.37 -10.22
CA GLU A 273 -11.80 16.80 -9.93
C GLU A 273 -13.12 17.60 -10.07
N ASN A 274 -14.25 16.98 -9.71
CA ASN A 274 -15.57 17.60 -9.75
C ASN A 274 -15.66 18.78 -8.77
N ILE A 275 -15.99 19.95 -9.29
CA ILE A 275 -16.18 21.20 -8.53
C ILE A 275 -17.65 21.52 -8.22
N GLU A 276 -18.56 20.78 -8.85
CA GLU A 276 -20.01 20.95 -8.67
C GLU A 276 -20.54 20.13 -7.49
N MET A 277 -21.80 20.36 -7.15
CA MET A 277 -22.49 19.59 -6.12
C MET A 277 -22.47 18.09 -6.44
N CYS A 278 -22.15 17.26 -5.45
CA CYS A 278 -22.09 15.81 -5.62
C CYS A 278 -23.49 15.20 -5.78
N HIS A 279 -23.71 14.50 -6.91
CA HIS A 279 -24.96 13.78 -7.19
C HIS A 279 -24.84 12.25 -7.07
N HIS A 280 -23.66 11.74 -6.71
CA HIS A 280 -23.43 10.31 -6.53
C HIS A 280 -24.27 9.78 -5.36
N ASN A 281 -25.10 8.77 -5.64
CA ASN A 281 -25.96 8.11 -4.66
C ASN A 281 -25.53 6.69 -4.35
N ASP A 282 -24.83 6.05 -5.28
CA ASP A 282 -24.24 4.75 -5.05
C ASP A 282 -23.11 4.87 -4.01
N THR A 283 -23.22 4.05 -2.96
CA THR A 283 -22.20 3.94 -1.93
C THR A 283 -20.84 3.57 -2.50
N GLN A 284 -20.76 2.72 -3.53
CA GLN A 284 -19.50 2.28 -4.13
C GLN A 284 -18.75 3.41 -4.85
N GLN A 285 -19.48 4.42 -5.34
CA GLN A 285 -18.90 5.62 -5.96
C GLN A 285 -18.33 6.59 -4.91
N ARG A 286 -18.87 6.56 -3.69
CA ARG A 286 -18.53 7.51 -2.63
C ARG A 286 -17.47 7.00 -1.67
N GLN A 287 -17.45 5.70 -1.39
CA GLN A 287 -16.58 5.07 -0.41
C GLN A 287 -15.10 5.33 -0.70
N LEU A 288 -14.37 5.73 0.34
CA LEU A 288 -12.92 5.89 0.32
C LEU A 288 -12.29 4.60 0.86
N THR A 289 -11.27 4.09 0.19
CA THR A 289 -10.44 2.99 0.72
C THR A 289 -9.01 3.47 0.77
N ASP A 290 -8.46 3.57 1.98
CA ASP A 290 -7.09 4.02 2.20
C ASP A 290 -6.57 3.46 3.53
N SER A 291 -5.32 3.76 3.85
CA SER A 291 -4.74 3.53 5.17
C SER A 291 -4.75 4.84 5.95
N TRP A 292 -5.28 4.82 7.16
CA TRP A 292 -5.32 5.98 8.07
C TRP A 292 -4.70 5.64 9.41
N CYS A 293 -4.11 6.65 10.05
CA CYS A 293 -3.79 6.56 11.47
C CYS A 293 -5.10 6.43 12.27
N ALA A 294 -5.09 5.57 13.28
CA ALA A 294 -6.28 5.26 14.08
C ALA A 294 -6.92 6.51 14.71
N PRO A 295 -6.17 7.47 15.31
CA PRO A 295 -6.77 8.67 15.88
C PRO A 295 -7.63 9.48 14.90
N GLU A 296 -7.16 9.69 13.67
CA GLU A 296 -7.87 10.40 12.61
C GLU A 296 -9.12 9.63 12.17
N LEU A 297 -9.03 8.31 12.05
CA LEU A 297 -10.18 7.46 11.75
C LEU A 297 -11.24 7.55 12.85
N LEU A 298 -10.83 7.45 14.11
CA LEU A 298 -11.74 7.54 15.25
C LEU A 298 -12.41 8.91 15.35
N LEU A 299 -11.67 9.98 15.06
CA LEU A 299 -12.24 11.33 14.97
C LEU A 299 -13.30 11.40 13.86
N ALA A 300 -12.98 10.90 12.66
CA ALA A 300 -13.92 10.89 11.54
C ALA A 300 -15.20 10.10 11.83
N LEU A 301 -15.11 9.04 12.64
CA LEU A 301 -16.26 8.25 13.05
C LEU A 301 -17.11 8.91 14.13
N ARG A 302 -16.53 9.82 14.94
CA ARG A 302 -17.26 10.63 15.94
C ARG A 302 -17.95 11.83 15.31
N GLU A 303 -17.32 12.47 14.32
CA GLU A 303 -17.86 13.61 13.55
C GLU A 303 -18.94 13.19 12.53
N LYS A 304 -19.52 11.99 12.67
CA LYS A 304 -20.72 11.59 11.93
C LYS A 304 -21.86 12.50 12.40
N GLY A 305 -22.18 13.51 11.60
CA GLY A 305 -23.33 14.38 11.81
C GLY A 305 -24.63 13.61 12.04
#